data_AF-A0A497HD63-F1
#
_entry.id   AF-A0A497HD63-F1
#
_cell.length_a   1.000
_cell.length_b   1.000
_cell.length_c   1.000
_cell.angle_alpha   90.00
_cell.angle_beta   90.00
_cell.angle_gamma   90.00
#
_symmetry.space_group_name_H-M   'P 1'
#
loop_
_entity.id
_entity.type
_entity.pdbx_description
1 polymer ?
#
loop_
_entity_poly.entity_id
_entity_poly.type
_entity_poly.pdbx_seq_one_letter_code
_entity_poly.pdbx_strand_id
1 'polypeptide(L)'
;MDEQKITHISRRTWYRWSFYINIVLFFIAAIAVFLLIVDSYYAGKIAASGSGDDLSQAWIYIARDIAFLSISMALIFFQFFRNLLTIIRRSL
;
A
#
# COMPACT_ATOMS: atom_id res chain seq x y z
N MET A 1 -3.85 40.36 2.85
CA MET A 1 -3.13 39.22 2.23
C MET A 1 -3.07 38.14 3.29
N ASP A 2 -3.84 37.08 3.07
CA ASP A 2 -4.17 36.08 4.07
C ASP A 2 -2.94 35.33 4.59
N GLU A 3 -2.60 35.57 5.86
CA GLU A 3 -1.66 34.73 6.59
C GLU A 3 -2.27 33.34 6.75
N GLN A 4 -1.68 32.38 6.04
CA GLN A 4 -1.95 30.96 6.19
C GLN A 4 -1.67 30.55 7.64
N LYS A 5 -2.69 30.62 8.50
CA LYS A 5 -2.76 29.81 9.71
C LYS A 5 -2.82 28.35 9.26
N ILE A 6 -1.64 27.74 9.11
CA ILE A 6 -1.51 26.29 9.09
C ILE A 6 -2.03 25.84 10.46
N THR A 7 -3.32 25.54 10.50
CA THR A 7 -4.05 25.15 11.70
C THR A 7 -3.30 24.00 12.34
N HIS A 8 -2.80 24.23 13.54
CA HIS A 8 -2.07 23.25 14.34
C HIS A 8 -3.02 22.09 14.64
N ILE A 9 -3.04 21.06 13.79
CA ILE A 9 -3.92 19.90 13.95
C ILE A 9 -3.60 19.29 15.31
N SER A 10 -4.60 19.18 16.18
CA SER A 10 -4.40 18.60 17.50
C SER A 10 -3.82 17.19 17.36
N ARG A 11 -2.84 16.82 18.20
CA ARG A 11 -2.25 15.47 18.19
C ARG A 11 -3.33 14.39 18.17
N ARG A 12 -4.41 14.56 18.94
CA ARG A 12 -5.55 13.64 19.01
C ARG A 12 -6.25 13.45 17.67
N THR A 13 -6.46 14.54 16.93
CA THR A 13 -7.02 14.51 15.57
C THR A 13 -6.09 13.77 14.62
N TRP A 14 -4.79 14.04 14.70
CA TRP A 14 -3.77 13.38 13.87
C TRP A 14 -3.76 11.85 14.04
N TYR A 15 -3.86 11.33 15.28
CA TYR A 15 -3.91 9.89 15.52
C TYR A 15 -5.15 9.21 14.93
N ARG A 16 -6.31 9.87 15.03
CA ARG A 16 -7.55 9.34 14.41
C ARG A 16 -7.40 9.25 12.89
N TRP A 17 -6.89 10.30 12.25
CA TRP A 17 -6.65 10.29 10.81
C TRP A 17 -5.64 9.22 10.40
N SER A 18 -4.54 9.06 11.13
CA SER A 18 -3.57 8.01 10.86
C SER A 18 -4.18 6.61 10.95
N PHE A 19 -5.08 6.38 11.91
CA PHE A 19 -5.75 5.09 12.03
C PHE A 19 -6.64 4.80 10.81
N TYR A 20 -7.48 5.76 10.39
CA TYR A 20 -8.31 5.60 9.19
C TYR A 20 -7.47 5.40 7.92
N ILE A 21 -6.36 6.14 7.77
CA ILE A 21 -5.43 5.97 6.65
C ILE A 21 -4.86 4.54 6.63
N ASN A 22 -4.49 3.97 7.79
CA ASN A 22 -4.01 2.58 7.85
C ASN A 22 -5.08 1.57 7.45
N ILE A 23 -6.34 1.77 7.85
CA ILE A 23 -7.45 0.90 7.42
C ILE A 23 -7.62 0.96 5.90
N VAL A 24 -7.63 2.16 5.32
CA VAL A 24 -7.75 2.34 3.87
C VAL A 24 -6.57 1.69 3.13
N LEU A 25 -5.34 1.89 3.63
CA LEU A 25 -4.14 1.25 3.08
C LEU A 25 -4.20 -0.28 3.14
N PHE A 26 -4.77 -0.84 4.21
CA PHE A 26 -4.97 -2.29 4.33
C PHE A 26 -5.90 -2.81 3.21
N PHE A 27 -7.04 -2.15 2.96
CA PHE A 27 -7.93 -2.54 1.87
C PHE A 27 -7.28 -2.38 0.49
N ILE A 28 -6.54 -1.30 0.28
CA ILE A 28 -5.78 -1.09 -0.95
C ILE A 28 -4.76 -2.21 -1.18
N ALA A 29 -4.02 -2.61 -0.13
CA ALA A 29 -3.08 -3.71 -0.20
C ALA A 29 -3.77 -5.04 -0.49
N ALA A 30 -4.92 -5.32 0.15
CA ALA A 30 -5.70 -6.53 -0.11
C ALA A 30 -6.20 -6.60 -1.57
N ILE A 31 -6.69 -5.49 -2.12
CA ILE A 31 -7.09 -5.39 -3.53
C ILE A 31 -5.89 -5.61 -4.45
N ALA A 32 -4.73 -5.02 -4.14
CA ALA A 32 -3.52 -5.21 -4.94
C ALA A 32 -3.02 -6.66 -4.92
N VAL A 33 -3.13 -7.38 -3.79
CA VAL A 33 -2.85 -8.83 -3.74
C VAL A 33 -3.81 -9.60 -4.64
N PHE A 34 -5.11 -9.27 -4.61
CA PHE A 34 -6.09 -9.91 -5.47
C PHE A 34 -5.76 -9.68 -6.96
N LEU A 35 -5.41 -8.45 -7.36
CA LEU A 35 -5.00 -8.13 -8.73
C LEU A 35 -3.74 -8.91 -9.12
N LEU A 36 -2.73 -8.99 -8.25
CA LEU A 36 -1.52 -9.76 -8.49
C LEU A 36 -1.82 -11.24 -8.76
N ILE A 37 -2.74 -11.85 -8.00
CA ILE A 37 -3.16 -13.24 -8.21
C ILE A 37 -3.81 -13.41 -9.58
N VAL A 38 -4.69 -12.49 -9.96
CA VAL A 38 -5.39 -12.52 -11.24
C VAL A 38 -4.40 -12.35 -12.41
N ASP A 39 -3.51 -11.38 -12.34
CA ASP A 39 -2.50 -11.12 -13.36
C ASP A 39 -1.51 -12.29 -13.48
N SER A 40 -1.13 -12.89 -12.35
CA SER A 40 -0.28 -14.10 -12.33
C SER A 40 -0.97 -15.31 -12.97
N TYR A 41 -2.27 -15.50 -12.70
CA TYR A 41 -3.05 -16.58 -13.30
C TYR A 41 -3.16 -16.42 -14.82
N TYR A 42 -3.46 -15.21 -15.30
CA TYR A 42 -3.53 -14.93 -16.74
C TYR A 42 -2.17 -15.08 -17.41
N ALA A 43 -1.08 -14.60 -16.81
CA ALA A 43 0.26 -14.79 -17.33
C ALA A 43 0.63 -16.27 -17.47
N GLY A 44 0.26 -17.11 -16.49
CA GLY A 44 0.45 -18.57 -16.56
C GLY A 44 -0.30 -19.20 -17.75
N LYS A 45 -1.52 -18.77 -18.02
CA LYS A 45 -2.27 -19.22 -19.21
C LYS A 45 -1.60 -18.78 -20.52
N ILE A 46 -1.15 -17.53 -20.60
CA ILE A 46 -0.49 -16.97 -21.79
C ILE A 46 0.84 -17.68 -22.05
N ALA A 47 1.59 -18.02 -20.99
CA ALA A 47 2.82 -18.80 -21.10
C ALA A 47 2.56 -20.18 -21.72
N ALA A 48 1.44 -20.82 -21.36
CA ALA A 48 1.05 -22.12 -21.92
C ALA A 48 0.60 -22.04 -23.39
N SER A 49 0.09 -20.90 -23.86
CA SER A 49 -0.32 -20.71 -25.27
C SER A 49 0.81 -20.30 -26.21
N GLY A 50 2.03 -20.02 -25.71
CA GLY A 50 3.21 -19.77 -26.54
C GLY A 50 3.28 -18.37 -27.19
N SER A 51 2.46 -17.42 -26.76
CA SER A 51 2.42 -16.05 -27.29
C SER A 51 3.43 -15.15 -26.56
N GLY A 52 4.64 -15.03 -27.11
CA GLY A 52 5.78 -14.36 -26.45
C GLY A 52 5.58 -12.86 -26.15
N ASP A 53 4.93 -12.11 -27.04
CA ASP A 53 4.72 -10.66 -26.85
C ASP A 53 3.66 -10.39 -25.77
N ASP A 54 2.55 -11.14 -25.80
CA ASP A 54 1.51 -11.10 -24.76
C ASP A 54 2.06 -11.52 -23.39
N LEU A 55 3.00 -12.46 -23.36
CA LEU A 55 3.64 -12.90 -22.12
C LEU A 55 4.51 -11.78 -21.52
N SER A 56 5.23 -11.05 -22.37
CA SER A 56 6.03 -9.89 -21.94
C SER A 56 5.15 -8.82 -21.29
N GLN A 57 4.01 -8.50 -21.92
CA GLN A 57 3.04 -7.55 -21.34
C GLN A 57 2.46 -8.04 -20.01
N ALA A 58 2.13 -9.34 -19.91
CA ALA A 58 1.64 -9.93 -18.68
C ALA A 58 2.65 -9.80 -17.51
N TRP A 59 3.94 -9.96 -17.78
CA TRP A 59 5.00 -9.75 -16.79
C TRP A 59 5.12 -8.30 -16.32
N ILE A 60 4.85 -7.32 -17.18
CA ILE A 60 4.85 -5.90 -16.80
C ILE A 60 3.72 -5.62 -15.79
N TYR A 61 2.54 -6.19 -15.99
CA TYR A 61 1.43 -6.04 -15.05
C TYR A 61 1.74 -6.65 -13.67
N ILE A 62 2.33 -7.85 -13.67
CA ILE A 62 2.80 -8.51 -12.43
C ILE A 62 3.87 -7.67 -11.73
N ALA A 63 4.86 -7.16 -12.47
CA ALA A 63 5.93 -6.34 -11.91
C ALA A 63 5.40 -5.04 -11.29
N ARG A 64 4.44 -4.38 -11.95
CA ARG A 64 3.73 -3.21 -11.42
C ARG A 64 3.07 -3.53 -10.08
N ASP A 65 2.36 -4.65 -10.00
CA ASP A 65 1.62 -5.04 -8.80
C ASP A 65 2.55 -5.38 -7.63
N ILE A 66 3.66 -6.09 -7.91
CA ILE A 66 4.70 -6.38 -6.92
C ILE A 66 5.35 -5.10 -6.41
N ALA A 67 5.66 -4.14 -7.29
CA ALA A 67 6.25 -2.87 -6.90
C ALA A 67 5.29 -2.06 -6.00
N PHE A 68 4.01 -1.99 -6.38
CA PHE A 68 2.99 -1.31 -5.61
C PHE A 68 2.77 -1.96 -4.23
N LEU A 69 2.71 -3.29 -4.17
CA LEU A 69 2.59 -4.05 -2.92
C LEU A 69 3.80 -3.85 -2.03
N SER A 70 5.01 -3.86 -2.59
CA SER A 70 6.25 -3.67 -1.84
C SER A 70 6.29 -2.29 -1.15
N ILE A 71 5.92 -1.23 -1.88
CA ILE A 71 5.84 0.14 -1.32
C ILE A 71 4.74 0.22 -0.27
N SER A 72 3.56 -0.35 -0.55
CA SER A 72 2.43 -0.35 0.39
C SER A 72 2.78 -1.06 1.70
N MET A 73 3.42 -2.23 1.62
CA MET A 73 3.87 -2.99 2.79
C MET A 73 4.95 -2.25 3.57
N ALA A 74 5.92 -1.61 2.90
CA ALA A 74 6.92 -0.78 3.56
C ALA A 74 6.28 0.39 4.33
N LEU A 75 5.28 1.05 3.75
CA LEU A 75 4.54 2.14 4.38
C LEU A 75 3.71 1.66 5.58
N ILE A 76 3.04 0.51 5.47
CA ILE A 76 2.29 -0.11 6.57
C ILE A 76 3.25 -0.48 7.71
N PHE A 77 4.38 -1.10 7.39
CA PHE A 77 5.41 -1.46 8.36
C PHE A 77 5.95 -0.22 9.09
N PHE A 78 6.35 0.81 8.36
CA PHE A 78 6.83 2.07 8.95
C PHE A 78 5.79 2.69 9.90
N GLN A 79 4.52 2.73 9.48
CA GLN A 79 3.43 3.26 10.31
C GLN A 79 3.19 2.41 11.55
N PHE A 80 3.24 1.09 11.43
CA PHE A 80 3.10 0.16 12.54
C PHE A 80 4.16 0.42 13.62
N PHE A 81 5.44 0.46 13.24
CA PHE A 81 6.53 0.72 14.19
C PHE A 81 6.44 2.11 14.82
N ARG A 82 6.10 3.13 14.03
CA ARG A 82 5.95 4.49 14.57
C ARG A 82 4.81 4.59 15.58
N ASN A 83 3.70 3.90 15.31
CA ASN A 83 2.57 3.83 16.23
C ASN A 83 2.94 3.03 17.50
N LEU A 84 3.63 1.90 17.36
CA LEU A 84 4.11 1.09 18.49
C LEU A 84 5.05 1.89 19.40
N LEU A 85 6.06 2.57 18.83
CA LEU A 85 7.00 3.40 19.58
C LEU A 85 6.32 4.56 20.30
N THR A 86 5.28 5.14 19.69
CA THR A 86 4.47 6.18 20.34
C THR A 86 3.74 5.64 21.56
N ILE A 87 3.15 4.44 21.45
CA ILE A 87 2.42 3.81 22.55
C ILE A 87 3.38 3.51 23.71
N ILE A 88 4.53 2.90 23.42
CA ILE A 88 5.57 2.58 24.42
C ILE A 88 6.02 3.84 25.18
N ARG A 89 6.26 4.96 24.48
CA ARG A 89 6.67 6.22 25.10
C ARG A 89 5.60 6.84 26.01
N ARG A 90 4.31 6.50 25.82
CA ARG A 90 3.21 7.03 26.63
C ARG A 90 2.84 6.14 27.82
N SER A 91 3.25 4.86 27.77
CA SER A 91 3.00 3.90 28.86
C SER A 91 4.13 3.85 29.89
N LEU A 92 5.27 4.48 29.60
CA LEU A 92 6.39 4.75 30.52
C LEU A 92 6.24 6.14 31.13
#